data_AF-A0A7W2CXT2-F1
#
_entry.id   AF-A0A7W2CXT2-F1
#
_cell.length_a   1.000
_cell.length_b   1.000
_cell.length_c   1.000
_cell.angle_alpha   90.00
_cell.angle_beta   90.00
_cell.angle_gamma   90.00
#
_symmetry.space_group_name_H-M   'P 1'
#
loop_
_entity.id
_entity.type
_entity.pdbx_description
1 polymer ?
#
loop_
_entity_poly.entity_id
_entity_poly.type
_entity_poly.pdbx_seq_one_letter_code
_entity_poly.pdbx_strand_id
1 'polypeptide(L)'
;MSSSSGVETVHYAGGGRSLIVIDSATTARVAGVLVVLQTGRVTEGRSAGHHVRRTVAALPRQLPTDCLISGLQRSDSAVQLEILS
;
A
#
# COMPACT_ATOMS: atom_id res chain seq x y z
N MET A 1 3.44 15.93 -9.50
CA MET A 1 3.76 14.53 -9.16
C MET A 1 4.22 14.53 -7.71
N SER A 2 3.48 13.88 -6.81
CA SER A 2 3.89 13.78 -5.40
C SER A 2 4.82 12.56 -5.27
N SER A 3 6.07 12.78 -4.91
CA SER A 3 6.98 11.68 -4.57
C SER A 3 6.63 11.15 -3.18
N SER A 4 5.70 10.20 -3.10
CA SER A 4 5.47 9.47 -1.85
C SER A 4 6.39 8.26 -1.82
N SER A 5 7.41 8.30 -0.97
CA SER A 5 8.15 7.12 -0.56
C SER A 5 7.62 6.61 0.78
N GLY A 6 7.79 5.32 1.04
CA GLY A 6 7.32 4.71 2.28
C GLY A 6 8.04 3.40 2.58
N VAL A 7 8.04 3.02 3.85
CA VAL A 7 8.54 1.72 4.30
C VAL A 7 7.39 0.98 4.97
N GLU A 8 7.12 -0.25 4.53
CA GLU A 8 6.06 -1.10 5.05
C GLU A 8 6.67 -2.40 5.58
N THR A 9 6.25 -2.82 6.78
CA THR A 9 6.62 -4.13 7.32
C THR A 9 5.41 -5.05 7.27
N VAL A 10 5.53 -6.17 6.58
CA VAL A 10 4.50 -7.22 6.54
C VAL A 10 4.84 -8.28 7.57
N HIS A 11 3.88 -8.57 8.45
CA HIS A 11 3.98 -9.68 9.41
C HIS A 11 3.13 -10.85 8.91
N TYR A 12 3.75 -12.02 8.78
CA TYR A 12 3.03 -13.24 8.38
C TYR A 12 2.52 -13.97 9.61
N ALA A 13 1.41 -14.70 9.46
CA ALA A 13 0.85 -15.52 10.54
C ALA A 13 1.84 -16.55 11.11
N GLY A 14 2.83 -16.99 10.31
CA GLY A 14 3.92 -17.87 10.75
C GLY A 14 5.06 -17.18 11.53
N GLY A 15 4.91 -15.92 11.92
CA GLY A 15 5.88 -15.17 12.72
C GLY A 15 7.03 -14.51 11.93
N GLY A 16 7.19 -14.84 10.65
CA GLY A 16 8.14 -14.16 9.76
C GLY A 16 7.71 -12.72 9.43
N ARG A 17 8.66 -11.90 8.97
CA ARG A 17 8.38 -10.56 8.44
C ARG A 17 9.10 -10.28 7.13
N SER A 18 8.58 -9.34 6.35
CA SER A 18 9.25 -8.75 5.20
C SER A 18 9.23 -7.23 5.28
N LEU A 19 10.29 -6.59 4.78
CA LEU A 19 10.40 -5.15 4.66
C LEU A 19 10.21 -4.75 3.19
N ILE A 20 9.34 -3.78 2.94
CA ILE A 20 9.01 -3.28 1.61
C ILE A 20 9.33 -1.79 1.57
N VAL A 21 10.09 -1.38 0.57
CA VAL A 21 10.29 0.03 0.24
C VAL A 21 9.39 0.37 -0.94
N ILE A 22 8.50 1.33 -0.72
CA ILE A 22 7.65 1.96 -1.75
C ILE A 22 8.40 3.17 -2.28
N ASP A 23 8.59 3.23 -3.60
CA ASP A 23 9.33 4.29 -4.29
C ASP A 23 8.45 5.20 -5.15
N SER A 24 7.23 4.74 -5.49
CA SER A 24 6.28 5.51 -6.29
C SER A 24 4.84 5.31 -5.83
N ALA A 25 4.02 6.34 -6.03
CA ALA A 25 2.58 6.22 -5.98
C ALA A 25 1.91 7.06 -7.07
N THR A 26 0.87 6.50 -7.65
CA THR A 26 -0.01 7.16 -8.61
C THR A 26 -1.44 7.12 -8.09
N THR A 27 -2.09 8.27 -8.09
CA THR A 27 -3.49 8.40 -7.67
C THR A 27 -4.37 8.66 -8.88
N ALA A 28 -5.46 7.91 -9.01
CA ALA A 28 -6.43 8.05 -10.09
C ALA A 28 -7.87 7.89 -9.57
N ARG A 29 -8.84 8.38 -10.33
CA ARG A 29 -10.27 8.13 -10.08
C ARG A 29 -10.82 7.24 -11.19
N VAL A 30 -11.44 6.13 -10.82
CA VAL A 30 -12.06 5.17 -11.75
C VAL A 30 -13.49 4.94 -11.29
N ALA A 31 -14.47 5.29 -12.15
CA ALA A 31 -15.90 5.17 -11.84
C ALA A 31 -16.30 5.80 -10.47
N GLY A 32 -15.66 6.91 -10.09
CA GLY A 32 -15.90 7.60 -8.81
C GLY A 32 -15.12 7.06 -7.61
N VAL A 33 -14.52 5.87 -7.72
CA VAL A 33 -13.62 5.29 -6.70
C VAL A 33 -12.24 5.92 -6.81
N LEU A 34 -11.68 6.34 -5.69
CA LEU A 34 -10.31 6.83 -5.62
C LEU A 34 -9.36 5.65 -5.46
N VAL A 35 -8.43 5.50 -6.40
CA VAL A 35 -7.47 4.40 -6.43
C VAL A 35 -6.07 4.97 -6.30
N VAL A 36 -5.31 4.47 -5.33
CA VAL A 36 -3.88 4.72 -5.19
C VAL A 36 -3.14 3.44 -5.54
N LEU A 37 -2.29 3.52 -6.57
CA LEU A 37 -1.38 2.46 -6.97
C LEU A 37 0.02 2.82 -6.46
N GLN A 38 0.57 2.00 -5.58
CA GLN A 38 1.94 2.14 -5.08
C GLN A 38 2.80 1.01 -5.64
N THR A 39 4.04 1.33 -6.00
CA THR A 39 5.03 0.34 -6.44
C THR A 39 6.25 0.38 -5.55
N GLY A 40 6.96 -0.74 -5.49
CA GLY A 40 8.18 -0.83 -4.72
C GLY A 40 8.89 -2.17 -4.87
N ARG A 41 9.68 -2.50 -3.84
CA ARG A 41 10.45 -3.74 -3.77
C ARG A 41 10.52 -4.25 -2.33
N VAL A 42 10.52 -5.57 -2.18
CA VAL A 42 10.87 -6.22 -0.92
C VAL A 42 12.38 -6.11 -0.73
N THR A 43 12.83 -5.43 0.33
CA THR A 43 14.25 -5.25 0.64
C THR A 43 14.78 -6.29 1.63
N GLU A 44 13.93 -6.83 2.49
CA GLU A 44 14.32 -7.84 3.49
C GLU A 44 13.24 -8.90 3.67
N GLY A 45 13.66 -10.10 4.12
CA GLY A 45 12.75 -11.17 4.52
C GLY A 45 12.27 -12.04 3.35
N ARG A 46 11.05 -12.58 3.50
CA ARG A 46 10.46 -13.45 2.48
C ARG A 46 10.23 -12.67 1.19
N SER A 47 10.66 -13.25 0.07
CA SER A 47 10.58 -12.65 -1.27
C SER A 47 11.43 -11.39 -1.45
N ALA A 48 12.53 -11.23 -0.70
CA ALA A 48 13.49 -10.16 -0.92
C ALA A 48 13.97 -10.11 -2.39
N GLY A 49 14.09 -8.90 -2.91
CA GLY A 49 14.43 -8.63 -4.30
C GLY A 49 13.22 -8.53 -5.24
N HIS A 50 12.05 -9.06 -4.87
CA HIS A 50 10.86 -9.04 -5.72
C HIS A 50 10.18 -7.67 -5.76
N HIS A 51 9.58 -7.36 -6.92
CA HIS A 51 8.76 -6.17 -7.10
C HIS A 51 7.44 -6.29 -6.35
N VAL A 52 6.94 -5.14 -5.90
CA VAL A 52 5.69 -5.05 -5.15
C VAL A 52 4.75 -4.08 -5.84
N ARG A 53 3.47 -4.44 -5.85
CA ARG A 53 2.36 -3.58 -6.23
C ARG A 53 1.34 -3.55 -5.10
N ARG A 54 0.97 -2.36 -4.64
CA ARG A 54 -0.09 -2.16 -3.65
C ARG A 54 -1.18 -1.29 -4.23
N THR A 55 -2.41 -1.75 -4.12
CA THR A 55 -3.59 -1.00 -4.55
C THR A 55 -4.42 -0.68 -3.32
N VAL A 56 -4.71 0.61 -3.14
CA VAL A 56 -5.63 1.12 -2.12
C VAL A 56 -6.82 1.74 -2.84
N ALA A 57 -8.01 1.23 -2.59
CA ALA A 57 -9.25 1.75 -3.17
C ALA A 57 -10.14 2.32 -2.06
N ALA A 58 -10.52 3.59 -2.19
CA ALA A 58 -11.38 4.30 -1.25
C ALA A 58 -12.61 4.84 -1.96
N LEU A 59 -13.77 4.80 -1.28
CA LEU A 59 -15.00 5.39 -1.79
C LEU A 59 -14.88 6.92 -1.88
N PRO A 60 -15.66 7.60 -2.75
CA PRO A 60 -15.52 9.04 -3.01
C PRO A 60 -15.58 9.97 -1.78
N ARG A 61 -16.13 9.50 -0.65
CA ARG A 61 -16.24 10.24 0.62
C ARG A 61 -15.11 9.95 1.63
N GLN A 62 -14.16 9.09 1.28
CA GLN A 62 -13.01 8.71 2.10
C GLN A 62 -11.73 9.07 1.34
N LEU A 63 -10.79 9.72 2.02
CA LEU A 63 -9.46 9.96 1.47
C LEU A 63 -8.58 8.72 1.71
N PRO A 64 -7.66 8.37 0.80
CA PRO A 64 -6.81 7.20 0.96
C PRO A 64 -5.80 7.37 2.10
N THR A 65 -5.59 8.62 2.54
CA THR A 65 -4.76 8.98 3.69
C THR A 65 -5.53 8.97 5.01
N ASP A 66 -6.86 8.76 5.01
CA ASP A 66 -7.64 8.76 6.26
C ASP A 66 -7.22 7.63 7.20
N CYS A 67 -6.62 6.55 6.67
CA CYS A 67 -6.02 5.48 7.47
C CYS A 67 -4.69 5.87 8.15
N LEU A 68 -4.09 7.01 7.78
CA LEU A 68 -2.82 7.50 8.31
C LEU A 68 -2.99 8.53 9.44
N ILE A 69 -4.21 9.05 9.63
CA ILE A 69 -4.50 9.97 10.73
C ILE A 69 -4.64 9.13 12.00
N SER A 70 -3.64 9.23 12.88
CA SER A 70 -3.61 8.55 14.18
C SER A 70 -4.86 8.90 14.99
N GLY A 71 -5.74 7.91 15.17
CA GLY A 71 -6.97 8.03 15.96
C GLY A 71 -8.29 7.81 15.20
N LEU A 72 -8.29 7.50 13.90
CA LEU A 72 -9.54 7.34 13.14
C LEU A 72 -9.98 5.89 12.95
N GLN A 73 -11.31 5.73 13.10
CA GLN A 73 -12.09 4.51 12.94
C GLN A 73 -11.81 3.84 11.59
N ARG A 74 -11.82 2.49 11.60
CA ARG A 74 -11.82 1.58 10.45
C ARG A 74 -12.18 2.28 9.14
N SER A 75 -11.20 2.48 8.25
CA SER A 75 -11.48 2.90 6.88
C SER A 75 -12.01 1.70 6.11
N ASP A 76 -13.06 1.86 5.32
CA ASP A 76 -13.55 0.82 4.40
C ASP A 76 -12.70 0.71 3.13
N SER A 77 -11.51 1.32 3.12
CA SER A 77 -10.60 1.24 1.99
C SER A 77 -10.12 -0.20 1.82
N ALA A 78 -10.35 -0.77 0.64
CA ALA A 78 -9.81 -2.06 0.28
C ALA A 78 -8.32 -1.91 -0.03
N VAL A 79 -7.49 -2.72 0.62
CA VAL A 79 -6.03 -2.76 0.39
C VAL A 79 -5.66 -4.14 -0.13
N GLN A 80 -5.00 -4.17 -1.29
CA GLN A 80 -4.42 -5.37 -1.87
C GLN A 80 -2.92 -5.18 -2.06
N LEU A 81 -2.13 -6.13 -1.58
CA LEU A 81 -0.68 -6.16 -1.73
C LEU A 81 -0.29 -7.40 -2.54
N GLU A 82 0.46 -7.18 -3.61
CA GLU A 82 0.95 -8.22 -4.51
C GLU A 82 2.48 -8.18 -4.55
N ILE A 83 3.09 -9.35 -4.35
CA ILE A 83 4.52 -9.56 -4.58
C ILE A 83 4.65 -10.27 -5.92
N LEU A 84 5.29 -9.60 -6.89
CA LEU A 84 5.43 -10.07 -8.26
C LEU A 84 6.66 -10.98 -8.35
N SER A 85 6.43 -12.25 -8.70
CA SER A 85 7.45 -13.30 -8.83
C SER A 85 8.25 -13.19 -10.12
#